data_AF-A0A928NJW5-F1
#
_entry.id   AF-A0A928NJW5-F1
#
_cell.length_a   1.000
_cell.length_b   1.000
_cell.length_c   1.000
_cell.angle_alpha   90.00
_cell.angle_beta   90.00
_cell.angle_gamma   90.00
#
_symmetry.space_group_name_H-M   'P 1'
#
loop_
_entity.id
_entity.type
_entity.pdbx_description
1 polymer ?
#
loop_
_entity_poly.entity_id
_entity_poly.type
_entity_poly.pdbx_seq_one_letter_code
_entity_poly.pdbx_strand_id
1 'polypeptide(L)'
;MNKNLIKIIVFLLVICIAITAIYICIKNNYKQTKEIETVNKSETKKEAAKANINGDNPKETENKTNSLEGLKEEIQKEIENYDGEWAVYVEDLSNGDYIEINNKKMVSASLIKLFIMGKTYEEIEKGNMQEDAVEESLKSMITISDNEASNVLVAAIGGGKYTDMYSETFKKGLKEVNSYVSSLDFKNTEQQRDMKNSRPTPIPEQNYTSVSDCGKFLSKLYHKELVSETFDEKMLNLLKQQTRTSKIPRGLPEGTVCANKTGELSNVENDVAIVFSQGADYVICIMSNNVTNTAKARENITNISKNVYEFFNESL
;
A
#
# COMPACT_ATOMS: atom_id res chain seq x y z
N MET A 1 -8.10 -33.42 54.63
CA MET A 1 -7.77 -32.81 53.32
C MET A 1 -7.10 -33.86 52.45
N ASN A 2 -7.60 -34.11 51.23
CA ASN A 2 -7.14 -35.21 50.37
C ASN A 2 -5.68 -34.97 49.94
N LYS A 3 -4.77 -35.94 50.16
CA LYS A 3 -3.33 -35.82 49.81
C LYS A 3 -3.12 -35.51 48.32
N ASN A 4 -4.02 -35.92 47.44
CA ASN A 4 -3.96 -35.60 46.02
C ASN A 4 -4.33 -34.15 45.73
N LEU A 5 -5.28 -33.57 46.49
CA LEU A 5 -5.65 -32.16 46.37
C LEU A 5 -4.50 -31.23 46.79
N ILE A 6 -3.76 -31.61 47.84
CA ILE A 6 -2.57 -30.86 48.29
C ILE A 6 -1.49 -30.87 47.21
N LYS A 7 -1.23 -32.01 46.56
CA LYS A 7 -0.25 -32.10 45.47
C LYS A 7 -0.63 -31.24 44.26
N ILE A 8 -1.91 -31.20 43.89
CA ILE A 8 -2.39 -30.36 42.78
C ILE A 8 -2.23 -28.87 43.11
N ILE A 9 -2.59 -28.45 44.33
CA ILE A 9 -2.44 -27.06 44.77
C ILE A 9 -0.97 -26.63 44.77
N VAL A 10 -0.07 -27.48 45.28
CA VAL A 10 1.38 -27.20 45.28
C VAL A 10 1.91 -27.12 43.84
N PHE A 11 1.46 -28.01 42.95
CA PHE A 11 1.88 -27.99 41.54
C PHE A 11 1.42 -26.71 40.82
N LEU A 12 0.18 -26.26 41.03
CA LEU A 12 -0.34 -25.01 40.47
C LEU A 12 0.40 -23.79 41.01
N LEU A 13 0.75 -23.78 42.30
CA LEU A 13 1.55 -22.71 42.91
C LEU A 13 2.94 -22.59 42.26
N VAL A 14 3.60 -23.72 41.98
CA VAL A 14 4.92 -23.73 41.30
C VAL A 14 4.80 -23.18 39.88
N ILE A 15 3.75 -23.54 39.14
CA ILE A 15 3.49 -23.01 37.79
C ILE A 15 3.25 -21.50 37.84
N CYS A 16 2.43 -21.01 38.77
CA CYS A 16 2.16 -19.58 38.91
C CYS A 16 3.44 -18.78 39.21
N ILE A 17 4.32 -19.30 40.07
CA ILE A 17 5.61 -18.67 40.37
C ILE A 17 6.51 -18.64 39.13
N ALA A 18 6.58 -19.74 38.36
CA ALA A 18 7.36 -19.79 37.12
C ALA A 18 6.86 -18.80 36.06
N ILE A 19 5.54 -18.71 35.85
CA ILE A 19 4.93 -17.75 34.91
C ILE A 19 5.24 -16.31 35.35
N THR A 20 5.15 -16.03 36.65
CA THR A 20 5.44 -14.69 37.19
C THR A 20 6.91 -14.31 36.99
N ALA A 21 7.84 -15.26 37.19
CA ALA A 21 9.26 -15.04 36.96
C ALA A 21 9.58 -14.78 35.47
N ILE A 22 8.96 -15.55 34.56
CA ILE A 22 9.10 -15.35 33.11
C ILE A 22 8.57 -13.97 32.70
N TYR A 23 7.40 -13.57 33.21
CA TYR A 23 6.81 -12.27 32.93
C TYR A 23 7.72 -11.11 33.39
N ILE A 24 8.30 -11.21 34.59
CA ILE A 24 9.25 -10.21 35.10
C ILE A 24 10.51 -10.15 34.22
N CYS A 25 11.02 -11.30 33.77
CA CYS A 25 12.21 -11.36 32.91
C CYS A 25 11.96 -10.69 31.55
N ILE A 26 10.81 -10.97 30.91
CA ILE A 26 10.41 -10.34 29.64
C ILE A 26 10.25 -8.82 29.82
N LYS A 27 9.59 -8.38 30.89
CA LYS A 27 9.37 -6.96 31.17
C LYS A 27 10.69 -6.20 31.38
N ASN A 28 11.66 -6.83 32.06
CA ASN A 28 12.98 -6.24 32.28
C ASN A 28 13.79 -6.16 30.99
N ASN A 29 13.78 -7.20 30.16
CA ASN A 29 14.43 -7.17 28.86
C ASN A 29 13.85 -6.07 27.96
N TYR A 30 12.52 -5.97 27.88
CA TYR A 30 11.85 -4.91 27.11
C TYR A 30 12.21 -3.49 27.60
N LYS A 31 12.33 -3.29 28.91
CA LYS A 31 12.75 -2.00 29.49
C LYS A 31 14.20 -1.68 29.12
N GLN A 32 15.08 -2.68 29.15
CA GLN A 32 16.48 -2.52 28.77
C GLN A 32 16.64 -2.20 27.27
N THR A 33 15.85 -2.83 26.38
CA THR A 33 15.85 -2.51 24.95
C THR A 33 15.42 -1.06 24.69
N LYS A 34 14.37 -0.58 25.38
CA LYS A 34 13.93 0.82 25.28
C LYS A 34 14.96 1.82 25.80
N GLU A 35 15.66 1.51 26.89
CA GLU A 35 16.72 2.38 27.40
C GLU A 35 17.90 2.47 26.41
N ILE A 36 18.29 1.37 25.75
CA ILE A 36 19.32 1.34 24.71
C ILE A 36 18.91 2.16 23.47
N GLU A 37 17.67 2.00 22.99
CA GLU A 37 17.14 2.81 21.87
C GLU A 37 17.13 4.31 22.18
N THR A 38 16.82 4.67 23.43
CA THR A 38 16.75 6.08 23.86
C THR A 38 18.14 6.70 23.97
N VAL A 39 19.14 5.93 24.46
CA VAL A 39 20.55 6.35 24.52
C VAL A 39 21.12 6.53 23.11
N ASN A 40 20.93 5.55 22.22
CA ASN A 40 21.40 5.62 20.83
C ASN A 40 20.84 6.87 20.12
N LYS A 41 19.53 7.14 20.26
CA LYS A 41 18.88 8.33 19.68
C LYS A 41 19.40 9.66 20.25
N SER A 42 19.91 9.66 21.48
CA SER A 42 20.51 10.85 22.12
C SER A 42 21.95 11.09 21.67
N GLU A 43 22.69 10.02 21.35
CA GLU A 43 24.06 10.10 20.82
C GLU A 43 24.06 10.57 19.37
N THR A 44 23.15 10.07 18.52
CA THR A 44 23.01 10.52 17.12
C THR A 44 22.68 12.02 17.03
N LYS A 45 21.89 12.55 17.98
CA LYS A 45 21.59 13.99 18.07
C LYS A 45 22.76 14.85 18.55
N LYS A 46 23.69 14.29 19.34
CA LYS A 46 24.89 15.01 19.80
C LYS A 46 26.00 15.05 18.75
N GLU A 47 26.10 14.04 17.88
CA GLU A 47 27.03 14.05 16.75
C GLU A 47 26.56 15.01 15.64
N ALA A 48 25.27 15.06 15.34
CA ALA A 48 24.70 16.01 14.37
C ALA A 48 24.88 17.49 14.77
N ALA A 49 24.97 17.79 16.07
CA ALA A 49 25.13 19.16 16.57
C ALA A 49 26.59 19.66 16.58
N LYS A 50 27.59 18.81 16.31
CA LYS A 50 29.02 19.19 16.31
C LYS A 50 29.63 19.37 14.92
N ALA A 51 28.91 19.05 13.84
CA ALA A 51 29.43 19.09 12.48
C ALA A 51 29.24 20.43 11.74
N ASN A 52 28.68 21.46 12.37
CA ASN A 52 28.30 22.69 11.66
C ASN A 52 29.19 23.89 12.00
N ILE A 53 30.47 23.83 11.60
CA ILE A 53 31.33 25.02 11.41
C ILE A 53 32.29 24.76 10.23
N ASN A 54 32.04 25.51 9.13
CA ASN A 54 32.91 25.85 7.99
C ASN A 54 33.09 24.85 6.83
N GLY A 55 32.61 25.29 5.65
CA GLY A 55 33.26 25.07 4.35
C GLY A 55 32.31 24.57 3.26
N ASP A 56 31.95 25.45 2.31
CA ASP A 56 31.39 25.08 1.00
C ASP A 56 32.19 23.91 0.41
N ASN A 57 31.58 22.73 0.36
CA ASN A 57 32.17 21.52 -0.21
C ASN A 57 31.21 20.98 -1.30
N PRO A 58 31.59 21.01 -2.60
CA PRO A 58 30.73 20.57 -3.70
C PRO A 58 30.21 19.13 -3.60
N LYS A 59 30.85 18.28 -2.77
CA LYS A 59 30.49 16.87 -2.56
C LYS A 59 29.22 16.65 -1.72
N GLU A 60 28.80 17.61 -0.90
CA GLU A 60 27.55 17.48 -0.12
C GLU A 60 26.31 17.71 -0.99
N THR A 61 26.43 18.57 -2.00
CA THR A 61 25.41 18.82 -3.02
C THR A 61 25.20 17.64 -3.97
N GLU A 62 26.27 16.93 -4.38
CA GLU A 62 26.16 15.71 -5.21
C GLU A 62 25.53 14.52 -4.45
N ASN A 63 25.85 14.34 -3.16
CA ASN A 63 25.28 13.26 -2.35
C ASN A 63 23.81 13.48 -1.97
N LYS A 64 23.32 14.73 -1.99
CA LYS A 64 21.91 15.03 -1.73
C LYS A 64 21.01 14.67 -2.91
N THR A 65 21.47 14.91 -4.14
CA THR A 65 20.75 14.58 -5.38
C THR A 65 20.49 13.08 -5.54
N ASN A 66 21.42 12.22 -5.13
CA ASN A 66 21.29 10.75 -5.27
C ASN A 66 20.63 10.09 -4.03
N SER A 67 19.91 10.87 -3.21
CA SER A 67 19.19 10.36 -2.06
C SER A 67 17.68 10.40 -2.32
N LEU A 68 16.91 9.53 -1.65
CA LEU A 68 15.45 9.57 -1.73
C LEU A 68 14.89 10.94 -1.30
N GLU A 69 15.53 11.65 -0.37
CA GLU A 69 15.10 13.01 0.01
C GLU A 69 15.38 14.03 -1.11
N GLY A 70 16.45 13.86 -1.89
CA GLY A 70 16.71 14.64 -3.10
C GLY A 70 15.62 14.42 -4.16
N LEU A 71 15.32 13.16 -4.46
CA LEU A 71 14.22 12.79 -5.36
C LEU A 71 12.88 13.39 -4.91
N LYS A 72 12.62 13.37 -3.60
CA LYS A 72 11.42 13.98 -3.02
C LYS A 72 11.34 15.48 -3.27
N GLU A 73 12.44 16.22 -3.06
CA GLU A 73 12.50 17.66 -3.33
C GLU A 73 12.26 17.97 -4.82
N GLU A 74 12.77 17.13 -5.73
CA GLU A 74 12.59 17.26 -7.18
C GLU A 74 11.13 17.04 -7.59
N ILE A 75 10.54 15.90 -7.19
CA ILE A 75 9.14 15.59 -7.48
C ILE A 75 8.22 16.65 -6.87
N GLN A 76 8.52 17.13 -5.66
CA GLN A 76 7.71 18.16 -5.01
C GLN A 76 7.69 19.46 -5.83
N LYS A 77 8.85 19.93 -6.32
CA LYS A 77 8.94 21.11 -7.21
C LYS A 77 8.20 20.90 -8.53
N GLU A 78 8.25 19.68 -9.07
CA GLU A 78 7.54 19.32 -10.30
C GLU A 78 6.01 19.44 -10.13
N ILE A 79 5.46 18.81 -9.10
CA ILE A 79 4.01 18.77 -8.88
C ILE A 79 3.41 20.11 -8.41
N GLU A 80 4.21 21.01 -7.81
CA GLU A 80 3.77 22.37 -7.47
C GLU A 80 3.32 23.19 -8.69
N ASN A 81 3.80 22.82 -9.89
CA ASN A 81 3.43 23.46 -11.15
C ASN A 81 2.29 22.73 -11.89
N TYR A 82 1.78 21.63 -11.34
CA TYR A 82 0.74 20.82 -11.95
C TYR A 82 -0.66 21.30 -11.55
N ASP A 83 -1.58 21.27 -12.50
CA ASP A 83 -2.99 21.54 -12.26
C ASP A 83 -3.61 20.42 -11.40
N GLY A 84 -4.50 20.78 -10.47
CA GLY A 84 -5.12 19.86 -9.53
C GLY A 84 -4.28 19.59 -8.28
N GLU A 85 -4.67 18.56 -7.52
CA GLU A 85 -4.01 18.13 -6.30
C GLU A 85 -3.27 16.83 -6.53
N TRP A 86 -2.00 16.77 -6.14
CA TRP A 86 -1.12 15.64 -6.40
C TRP A 86 -0.52 15.09 -5.11
N ALA A 87 -0.42 13.77 -5.03
CA ALA A 87 0.30 13.06 -3.99
C ALA A 87 1.15 11.95 -4.62
N VAL A 88 2.30 11.66 -4.01
CA VAL A 88 3.26 10.67 -4.49
C VAL A 88 3.81 9.85 -3.33
N TYR A 89 3.97 8.55 -3.55
CA TYR A 89 4.71 7.61 -2.70
C TYR A 89 5.77 6.92 -3.55
N VAL A 90 7.00 6.81 -3.04
CA VAL A 90 8.07 6.02 -3.65
C VAL A 90 8.76 5.24 -2.54
N GLU A 91 9.03 3.95 -2.76
CA GLU A 91 9.72 3.07 -1.82
C GLU A 91 10.75 2.22 -2.54
N ASP A 92 11.96 2.19 -2.01
CA ASP A 92 13.00 1.23 -2.38
C ASP A 92 12.70 -0.11 -1.68
N LEU A 93 12.33 -1.13 -2.44
CA LEU A 93 11.96 -2.42 -1.87
C LEU A 93 13.17 -3.21 -1.36
N SER A 94 14.40 -2.80 -1.67
CA SER A 94 15.61 -3.51 -1.21
C SER A 94 15.91 -3.26 0.27
N ASN A 95 15.53 -2.11 0.79
CA ASN A 95 15.82 -1.66 2.16
C ASN A 95 14.58 -1.15 2.92
N GLY A 96 13.46 -0.91 2.23
CA GLY A 96 12.22 -0.42 2.82
C GLY A 96 12.19 1.10 3.08
N ASP A 97 13.21 1.83 2.64
CA ASP A 97 13.21 3.30 2.73
C ASP A 97 12.20 3.87 1.74
N TYR A 98 11.45 4.88 2.16
CA TYR A 98 10.39 5.47 1.35
C TYR A 98 10.24 6.98 1.57
N ILE A 99 9.63 7.63 0.59
CA ILE A 99 9.22 9.03 0.63
C ILE A 99 7.73 9.17 0.36
N GLU A 100 7.14 10.18 0.98
CA GLU A 100 5.75 10.57 0.82
C GLU A 100 5.66 12.07 0.54
N ILE A 101 4.89 12.46 -0.46
CA ILE A 101 4.61 13.84 -0.83
C ILE A 101 3.10 14.03 -0.81
N ASN A 102 2.62 15.01 -0.03
CA ASN A 102 1.20 15.38 0.09
C ASN A 102 0.25 14.21 0.42
N ASN A 103 0.74 13.18 1.12
CA ASN A 103 -0.06 12.02 1.47
C ASN A 103 -1.32 12.42 2.27
N LYS A 104 -2.50 12.07 1.73
CA LYS A 104 -3.81 12.34 2.31
C LYS A 104 -4.87 11.43 1.69
N LYS A 105 -6.07 11.42 2.29
CA LYS A 105 -7.26 10.76 1.71
C LYS A 105 -7.64 11.44 0.38
N MET A 106 -7.62 10.67 -0.71
CA MET A 106 -7.93 11.11 -2.08
C MET A 106 -8.89 10.13 -2.76
N VAL A 107 -9.53 10.54 -3.86
CA VAL A 107 -10.49 9.70 -4.55
C VAL A 107 -9.74 8.54 -5.20
N SER A 108 -10.10 7.31 -4.86
CA SER A 108 -9.35 6.13 -5.28
C SER A 108 -9.49 5.84 -6.77
N ALA A 109 -10.65 6.20 -7.34
CA ALA A 109 -11.13 5.60 -8.58
C ALA A 109 -10.95 4.06 -8.52
N SER A 110 -10.37 3.45 -9.57
CA SER A 110 -10.15 2.00 -9.61
C SER A 110 -8.99 1.48 -8.76
N LEU A 111 -8.23 2.32 -8.02
CA LEU A 111 -7.23 1.82 -7.08
C LEU A 111 -7.85 1.02 -5.93
N ILE A 112 -9.13 1.26 -5.60
CA ILE A 112 -9.83 0.50 -4.56
C ILE A 112 -9.85 -1.02 -4.84
N LYS A 113 -9.71 -1.41 -6.10
CA LYS A 113 -9.72 -2.81 -6.56
C LYS A 113 -8.54 -3.61 -6.03
N LEU A 114 -7.44 -2.96 -5.62
CA LEU A 114 -6.34 -3.62 -4.91
C LEU A 114 -6.84 -4.26 -3.62
N PHE A 115 -7.59 -3.50 -2.82
CA PHE A 115 -8.08 -3.94 -1.53
C PHE A 115 -9.23 -4.94 -1.67
N ILE A 116 -10.07 -4.81 -2.71
CA ILE A 116 -11.07 -5.82 -3.07
C ILE A 116 -10.37 -7.15 -3.41
N MET A 117 -9.30 -7.11 -4.21
CA MET A 117 -8.51 -8.30 -4.55
C MET A 117 -7.87 -8.93 -3.31
N GLY A 118 -7.19 -8.13 -2.47
CA GLY A 118 -6.59 -8.62 -1.23
C GLY A 118 -7.60 -9.30 -0.31
N LYS A 119 -8.77 -8.68 -0.09
CA LYS A 119 -9.86 -9.29 0.68
C LYS A 119 -10.42 -10.55 0.02
N THR A 120 -10.57 -10.57 -1.31
CA THR A 120 -11.06 -11.76 -2.02
C THR A 120 -10.13 -12.95 -1.79
N TYR A 121 -8.82 -12.77 -1.95
CA TYR A 121 -7.86 -13.85 -1.68
C TYR A 121 -7.77 -14.22 -0.21
N GLU A 122 -7.97 -13.28 0.72
CA GLU A 122 -8.09 -13.59 2.15
C GLU A 122 -9.28 -14.54 2.44
N GLU A 123 -10.42 -14.33 1.77
CA GLU A 123 -11.58 -15.23 1.91
C GLU A 123 -11.36 -16.59 1.26
N ILE A 124 -10.58 -16.65 0.17
CA ILE A 124 -10.18 -17.91 -0.47
C ILE A 124 -9.26 -18.70 0.46
N GLU A 125 -8.22 -18.08 1.01
CA GLU A 125 -7.29 -18.71 1.98
C GLU A 125 -8.02 -19.25 3.21
N LYS A 126 -9.03 -18.52 3.70
CA LYS A 126 -9.88 -18.96 4.83
C LYS A 126 -10.85 -20.09 4.48
N GLY A 127 -10.99 -20.46 3.21
CA GLY A 127 -11.95 -21.46 2.73
C GLY A 127 -13.40 -20.98 2.67
N ASN A 128 -13.65 -19.68 2.82
CA ASN A 128 -14.98 -19.08 2.74
C ASN A 128 -15.43 -18.83 1.30
N MET A 129 -14.49 -18.86 0.36
CA MET A 129 -14.72 -18.62 -1.06
C MET A 129 -13.94 -19.64 -1.90
N GLN A 130 -14.59 -20.22 -2.90
CA GLN A 130 -13.92 -21.09 -3.86
C GLN A 130 -13.27 -20.22 -4.94
N GLU A 131 -11.98 -20.43 -5.21
CA GLU A 131 -11.21 -19.61 -6.15
C GLU A 131 -11.77 -19.69 -7.58
N ASP A 132 -12.14 -20.89 -8.03
CA ASP A 132 -12.70 -21.16 -9.37
C ASP A 132 -13.99 -20.35 -9.63
N ALA A 133 -14.78 -20.08 -8.59
CA ALA A 133 -16.00 -19.31 -8.68
C ALA A 133 -15.77 -17.80 -8.92
N VAL A 134 -14.56 -17.29 -8.65
CA VAL A 134 -14.24 -15.86 -8.71
C VAL A 134 -13.02 -15.50 -9.56
N GLU A 135 -12.28 -16.50 -10.06
CA GLU A 135 -11.05 -16.33 -10.83
C GLU A 135 -11.21 -15.37 -12.02
N GLU A 136 -12.27 -15.55 -12.82
CA GLU A 136 -12.53 -14.68 -13.99
C GLU A 136 -12.80 -13.23 -13.58
N SER A 137 -13.52 -13.04 -12.46
CA SER A 137 -13.81 -11.72 -11.92
C SER A 137 -12.54 -11.06 -11.36
N LEU A 138 -11.69 -11.80 -10.64
CA LEU A 138 -10.39 -11.32 -10.18
C LEU A 138 -9.51 -10.89 -11.36
N LYS A 139 -9.42 -11.75 -12.38
CA LYS A 139 -8.65 -11.46 -13.60
C LYS A 139 -9.16 -10.20 -14.27
N SER A 140 -10.45 -10.14 -14.61
CA SER A 140 -11.02 -8.99 -15.33
C SER A 140 -10.98 -7.70 -14.52
N MET A 141 -11.23 -7.78 -13.20
CA MET A 141 -11.17 -6.63 -12.30
C MET A 141 -9.77 -6.01 -12.28
N ILE A 142 -8.73 -6.84 -12.29
CA ILE A 142 -7.35 -6.35 -12.22
C ILE A 142 -6.82 -6.01 -13.61
N THR A 143 -6.83 -6.93 -14.57
CA THR A 143 -6.09 -6.79 -15.85
C THR A 143 -6.68 -5.79 -16.84
N ILE A 144 -8.00 -5.56 -16.80
CA ILE A 144 -8.70 -4.60 -17.69
C ILE A 144 -9.49 -3.54 -16.91
N SER A 145 -9.43 -3.60 -15.57
CA SER A 145 -10.18 -2.74 -14.67
C SER A 145 -11.69 -2.84 -14.86
N ASP A 146 -12.23 -4.05 -15.02
CA ASP A 146 -13.67 -4.27 -15.11
C ASP A 146 -14.38 -3.85 -13.80
N ASN A 147 -15.44 -3.05 -13.91
CA ASN A 147 -16.17 -2.51 -12.76
C ASN A 147 -17.29 -3.45 -12.28
N GLU A 148 -17.88 -4.21 -13.19
CA GLU A 148 -18.93 -5.16 -12.83
C GLU A 148 -18.32 -6.34 -12.05
N ALA A 149 -17.18 -6.84 -12.50
CA ALA A 149 -16.38 -7.83 -11.79
C ALA A 149 -16.03 -7.35 -10.36
N SER A 150 -15.68 -6.07 -10.18
CA SER A 150 -15.46 -5.50 -8.84
C SER A 150 -16.71 -5.59 -7.97
N ASN A 151 -17.87 -5.26 -8.52
CA ASN A 151 -19.12 -5.27 -7.77
C ASN A 151 -19.54 -6.70 -7.41
N VAL A 152 -19.36 -7.64 -8.34
CA VAL A 152 -19.59 -9.08 -8.12
C VAL A 152 -18.71 -9.60 -6.99
N LEU A 153 -17.41 -9.28 -6.98
CA LEU A 153 -16.49 -9.71 -5.93
C LEU A 153 -16.87 -9.13 -4.57
N VAL A 154 -17.23 -7.85 -4.49
CA VAL A 154 -17.68 -7.23 -3.24
C VAL A 154 -18.95 -7.92 -2.73
N ALA A 155 -19.93 -8.18 -3.59
CA ALA A 155 -21.13 -8.91 -3.18
C ALA A 155 -20.83 -10.35 -2.75
N ALA A 156 -19.89 -11.03 -3.41
CA ALA A 156 -19.44 -12.37 -3.07
C ALA A 156 -18.75 -12.42 -1.70
N ILE A 157 -17.90 -11.43 -1.38
CA ILE A 157 -17.34 -11.23 -0.02
C ILE A 157 -18.47 -11.08 1.01
N GLY A 158 -19.56 -10.40 0.64
CA GLY A 158 -20.76 -10.31 1.47
C GLY A 158 -21.57 -11.61 1.60
N GLY A 159 -21.22 -12.65 0.84
CA GLY A 159 -21.91 -13.94 0.80
C GLY A 159 -23.10 -13.99 -0.16
N GLY A 160 -23.10 -13.18 -1.23
CA GLY A 160 -24.19 -13.19 -2.20
C GLY A 160 -23.83 -12.66 -3.58
N LYS A 161 -24.86 -12.24 -4.33
CA LYS A 161 -24.71 -11.71 -5.70
C LYS A 161 -24.90 -10.21 -5.71
N TYR A 162 -24.27 -9.55 -6.67
CA TYR A 162 -24.49 -8.13 -6.90
C TYR A 162 -25.84 -7.92 -7.58
N THR A 163 -26.64 -7.01 -7.05
CA THR A 163 -27.88 -6.51 -7.68
C THR A 163 -27.84 -4.99 -7.78
N ASP A 164 -27.50 -4.34 -6.67
CA ASP A 164 -27.26 -2.91 -6.55
C ASP A 164 -26.45 -2.63 -5.28
N MET A 165 -26.02 -1.38 -5.10
CA MET A 165 -25.21 -0.99 -3.94
C MET A 165 -25.96 -1.01 -2.60
N TYR A 166 -27.30 -1.06 -2.63
CA TYR A 166 -28.14 -1.03 -1.43
C TYR A 166 -28.55 -2.43 -0.98
N SER A 167 -28.28 -3.46 -1.77
CA SER A 167 -28.45 -4.85 -1.38
C SER A 167 -27.63 -5.18 -0.12
N GLU A 168 -28.22 -5.98 0.76
CA GLU A 168 -27.63 -6.31 2.06
C GLU A 168 -26.30 -7.08 1.90
N THR A 169 -26.20 -7.93 0.88
CA THR A 169 -24.97 -8.65 0.52
C THR A 169 -23.87 -7.67 0.11
N PHE A 170 -24.17 -6.68 -0.73
CA PHE A 170 -23.18 -5.69 -1.13
C PHE A 170 -22.72 -4.81 0.04
N LYS A 171 -23.66 -4.32 0.87
CA LYS A 171 -23.30 -3.54 2.08
C LYS A 171 -22.41 -4.32 3.04
N LYS A 172 -22.72 -5.61 3.25
CA LYS A 172 -21.85 -6.50 4.03
C LYS A 172 -20.48 -6.63 3.39
N GLY A 173 -20.42 -6.83 2.07
CA GLY A 173 -19.18 -6.84 1.30
C GLY A 173 -18.31 -5.60 1.50
N LEU A 174 -18.90 -4.40 1.38
CA LEU A 174 -18.22 -3.13 1.65
C LEU A 174 -17.63 -3.09 3.06
N LYS A 175 -18.42 -3.51 4.06
CA LYS A 175 -17.97 -3.56 5.45
C LYS A 175 -16.77 -4.52 5.63
N GLU A 176 -16.81 -5.68 5.00
CA GLU A 176 -15.73 -6.67 5.07
C GLU A 176 -14.45 -6.18 4.38
N VAL A 177 -14.55 -5.52 3.23
CA VAL A 177 -13.41 -4.87 2.56
C VAL A 177 -12.81 -3.78 3.47
N ASN A 178 -13.64 -2.91 4.04
CA ASN A 178 -13.16 -1.86 4.94
C ASN A 178 -12.57 -2.41 6.25
N SER A 179 -13.07 -3.55 6.74
CA SER A 179 -12.51 -4.24 7.92
C SER A 179 -11.13 -4.82 7.61
N TYR A 180 -10.96 -5.42 6.43
CA TYR A 180 -9.68 -5.91 5.95
C TYR A 180 -8.65 -4.79 5.84
N VAL A 181 -9.02 -3.70 5.17
CA VAL A 181 -8.20 -2.48 5.07
C VAL A 181 -7.79 -1.96 6.46
N SER A 182 -8.74 -1.89 7.39
CA SER A 182 -8.47 -1.45 8.77
C SER A 182 -7.51 -2.39 9.50
N SER A 183 -7.57 -3.70 9.25
CA SER A 183 -6.67 -4.69 9.86
C SER A 183 -5.21 -4.54 9.42
N LEU A 184 -4.98 -3.89 8.27
CA LEU A 184 -3.65 -3.57 7.73
C LEU A 184 -3.14 -2.18 8.18
N ASP A 185 -3.88 -1.48 9.05
CA ASP A 185 -3.61 -0.09 9.49
C ASP A 185 -3.69 0.95 8.35
N PHE A 186 -4.44 0.66 7.28
CA PHE A 186 -4.64 1.57 6.14
C PHE A 186 -5.78 2.56 6.43
N LYS A 187 -5.43 3.74 6.92
CA LYS A 187 -6.38 4.69 7.55
C LYS A 187 -7.14 5.57 6.57
N ASN A 188 -6.64 5.72 5.34
CA ASN A 188 -7.22 6.62 4.35
C ASN A 188 -8.03 5.88 3.29
N THR A 189 -8.07 4.55 3.37
CA THR A 189 -8.75 3.69 2.41
C THR A 189 -10.14 3.32 2.89
N GLU A 190 -11.14 3.57 2.03
CA GLU A 190 -12.53 3.28 2.34
C GLU A 190 -13.33 3.11 1.05
N GLN A 191 -13.96 1.94 0.89
CA GLN A 191 -14.95 1.72 -0.14
C GLN A 191 -16.34 2.07 0.41
N GLN A 192 -16.94 3.13 -0.13
CA GLN A 192 -18.27 3.61 0.29
C GLN A 192 -19.37 3.24 -0.71
N ARG A 193 -19.01 2.88 -1.95
CA ARG A 193 -19.95 2.70 -3.05
C ARG A 193 -19.50 1.63 -4.06
N ASP A 194 -20.45 1.21 -4.90
CA ASP A 194 -20.19 0.38 -6.08
C ASP A 194 -19.39 1.14 -7.17
N MET A 195 -18.86 0.39 -8.14
CA MET A 195 -17.99 0.88 -9.21
C MET A 195 -18.72 1.34 -10.49
N LYS A 196 -19.98 1.80 -10.41
CA LYS A 196 -20.71 2.26 -11.61
C LYS A 196 -20.11 3.53 -12.23
N ASN A 197 -19.92 3.50 -13.55
CA ASN A 197 -19.40 4.63 -14.35
C ASN A 197 -20.41 5.77 -14.51
N SER A 198 -21.70 5.45 -14.51
CA SER A 198 -22.79 6.42 -14.63
C SER A 198 -23.89 6.08 -13.64
N ARG A 199 -24.50 7.12 -13.07
CA ARG A 199 -25.70 7.00 -12.25
C ARG A 199 -26.71 8.04 -12.70
N PRO A 200 -28.01 7.73 -12.63
CA PRO A 200 -29.05 8.70 -12.94
C PRO A 200 -29.04 9.89 -11.96
N THR A 201 -28.52 9.68 -10.75
CA THR A 201 -28.32 10.72 -9.74
C THR A 201 -26.87 10.70 -9.24
N PRO A 202 -26.24 11.87 -9.05
CA PRO A 202 -24.99 11.95 -8.33
C PRO A 202 -25.18 11.38 -6.92
N ILE A 203 -24.25 10.53 -6.50
CA ILE A 203 -24.17 10.10 -5.10
C ILE A 203 -23.02 10.87 -4.44
N PRO A 204 -23.20 11.38 -3.21
CA PRO A 204 -22.17 12.13 -2.51
C PRO A 204 -21.00 11.24 -2.07
N GLU A 205 -21.23 9.94 -1.89
CA GLU A 205 -20.21 8.99 -1.47
C GLU A 205 -19.19 8.71 -2.57
N GLN A 206 -17.93 8.60 -2.20
CA GLN A 206 -16.86 8.16 -3.10
C GLN A 206 -16.00 7.09 -2.44
N ASN A 207 -15.29 6.34 -3.28
CA ASN A 207 -14.26 5.45 -2.79
C ASN A 207 -12.96 6.24 -2.64
N TYR A 208 -12.27 6.01 -1.54
CA TYR A 208 -11.08 6.76 -1.16
C TYR A 208 -9.92 5.82 -0.85
N THR A 209 -8.70 6.34 -1.00
CA THR A 209 -7.43 5.72 -0.60
C THR A 209 -6.40 6.82 -0.38
N SER A 210 -5.14 6.44 -0.17
CA SER A 210 -3.99 7.35 -0.21
C SER A 210 -2.81 6.69 -0.91
N VAL A 211 -1.83 7.49 -1.32
CA VAL A 211 -0.59 6.98 -1.91
C VAL A 211 0.18 6.08 -0.94
N SER A 212 0.12 6.36 0.38
CA SER A 212 0.74 5.54 1.42
C SER A 212 0.08 4.17 1.57
N ASP A 213 -1.26 4.12 1.62
CA ASP A 213 -1.99 2.86 1.75
C ASP A 213 -1.80 1.97 0.50
N CYS A 214 -1.86 2.57 -0.69
CA CYS A 214 -1.61 1.84 -1.95
C CYS A 214 -0.16 1.38 -2.07
N GLY A 215 0.80 2.23 -1.70
CA GLY A 215 2.22 1.90 -1.70
C GLY A 215 2.54 0.73 -0.78
N LYS A 216 2.11 0.83 0.49
CA LYS A 216 2.28 -0.23 1.50
C LYS A 216 1.56 -1.52 1.14
N PHE A 217 0.39 -1.45 0.48
CA PHE A 217 -0.27 -2.65 -0.04
C PHE A 217 0.65 -3.38 -1.01
N LEU A 218 1.26 -2.67 -1.98
CA LEU A 218 2.18 -3.30 -2.94
C LEU A 218 3.51 -3.72 -2.30
N SER A 219 4.02 -3.00 -1.30
CA SER A 219 5.20 -3.42 -0.52
C SER A 219 4.97 -4.76 0.18
N LYS A 220 3.83 -4.88 0.88
CA LYS A 220 3.44 -6.14 1.53
C LYS A 220 3.24 -7.27 0.53
N LEU A 221 2.66 -6.96 -0.62
CA LEU A 221 2.49 -7.94 -1.71
C LEU A 221 3.83 -8.46 -2.23
N TYR A 222 4.80 -7.57 -2.43
CA TYR A 222 6.14 -7.90 -2.89
C TYR A 222 6.85 -8.82 -1.87
N HIS A 223 6.75 -8.48 -0.58
CA HIS A 223 7.36 -9.22 0.52
C HIS A 223 6.58 -10.46 1.00
N LYS A 224 5.48 -10.82 0.33
CA LYS A 224 4.63 -11.99 0.69
C LYS A 224 3.97 -11.88 2.07
N GLU A 225 3.56 -10.68 2.45
CA GLU A 225 3.00 -10.34 3.76
C GLU A 225 1.51 -9.94 3.74
N LEU A 226 0.79 -10.10 2.62
CA LEU A 226 -0.63 -9.69 2.56
C LEU A 226 -1.59 -10.82 2.94
N VAL A 227 -1.45 -11.99 2.32
CA VAL A 227 -2.34 -13.14 2.57
C VAL A 227 -1.52 -14.39 2.84
N SER A 228 -0.82 -14.88 1.82
CA SER A 228 0.10 -16.01 1.87
C SER A 228 0.99 -15.96 0.64
N GLU A 229 2.17 -16.60 0.68
CA GLU A 229 3.11 -16.60 -0.45
C GLU A 229 2.43 -16.99 -1.78
N THR A 230 1.59 -18.03 -1.75
CA THR A 230 0.86 -18.51 -2.93
C THR A 230 -0.14 -17.48 -3.47
N PHE A 231 -0.96 -16.86 -2.62
CA PHE A 231 -1.95 -15.91 -3.10
C PHE A 231 -1.35 -14.54 -3.42
N ASP A 232 -0.27 -14.15 -2.74
CA ASP A 232 0.48 -12.94 -3.03
C ASP A 232 1.20 -13.04 -4.38
N GLU A 233 1.71 -14.22 -4.75
CA GLU A 233 2.18 -14.48 -6.13
C GLU A 233 1.07 -14.36 -7.17
N LYS A 234 -0.12 -14.91 -6.91
CA LYS A 234 -1.26 -14.80 -7.83
C LYS A 234 -1.70 -13.34 -8.01
N MET A 235 -1.82 -12.58 -6.93
CA MET A 235 -2.13 -11.15 -6.95
C MET A 235 -1.08 -10.36 -7.77
N LEU A 236 0.21 -10.62 -7.53
CA LEU A 236 1.29 -9.98 -8.29
C LEU A 236 1.22 -10.33 -9.78
N ASN A 237 0.95 -11.59 -10.11
CA ASN A 237 0.82 -12.05 -11.50
C ASN A 237 -0.36 -11.41 -12.23
N LEU A 238 -1.47 -11.14 -11.53
CA LEU A 238 -2.59 -10.39 -12.11
C LEU A 238 -2.20 -8.94 -12.40
N LEU A 239 -1.49 -8.28 -11.49
CA LEU A 239 -1.01 -6.90 -11.68
C LEU A 239 -0.01 -6.79 -12.84
N LYS A 240 0.88 -7.78 -13.02
CA LYS A 240 1.81 -7.86 -14.17
C LYS A 240 1.08 -8.02 -15.53
N GLN A 241 -0.15 -8.52 -15.51
CA GLN A 241 -0.99 -8.70 -16.70
C GLN A 241 -1.90 -7.50 -16.99
N GLN A 242 -1.74 -6.39 -16.28
CA GLN A 242 -2.47 -5.16 -16.54
C GLN A 242 -2.28 -4.68 -17.99
N THR A 243 -3.38 -4.38 -18.66
CA THR A 243 -3.35 -3.87 -20.05
C THR A 243 -3.45 -2.35 -20.12
N ARG A 244 -3.88 -1.68 -19.04
CA ARG A 244 -3.87 -0.21 -18.93
C ARG A 244 -2.48 0.30 -18.55
N THR A 245 -1.64 0.53 -19.56
CA THR A 245 -0.22 0.86 -19.42
C THR A 245 0.14 2.28 -19.86
N SER A 246 -0.83 3.19 -19.96
CA SER A 246 -0.66 4.55 -20.50
C SER A 246 -0.12 5.60 -19.52
N LYS A 247 0.32 5.19 -18.33
CA LYS A 247 0.72 6.05 -17.19
C LYS A 247 2.11 5.66 -16.67
N ILE A 248 2.23 5.08 -15.47
CA ILE A 248 3.53 4.68 -14.90
C ILE A 248 4.29 3.78 -15.89
N PRO A 249 3.69 2.70 -16.44
CA PRO A 249 4.41 1.84 -17.39
C PRO A 249 4.91 2.56 -18.65
N ARG A 250 4.27 3.67 -19.05
CA ARG A 250 4.69 4.47 -20.23
C ARG A 250 5.98 5.23 -19.99
N GLY A 251 6.31 5.54 -18.72
CA GLY A 251 7.53 6.26 -18.35
C GLY A 251 8.76 5.36 -18.24
N LEU A 252 8.59 4.05 -18.38
CA LEU A 252 9.65 3.05 -18.22
C LEU A 252 10.28 2.67 -19.56
N PRO A 253 11.56 2.26 -19.59
CA PRO A 253 12.16 1.66 -20.78
C PRO A 253 11.40 0.43 -21.26
N GLU A 254 11.44 0.18 -22.56
CA GLU A 254 10.82 -1.00 -23.17
C GLU A 254 11.36 -2.29 -22.54
N GLY A 255 10.45 -3.22 -22.24
CA GLY A 255 10.79 -4.50 -21.60
C GLY A 255 10.88 -4.47 -20.07
N THR A 256 10.79 -3.29 -19.44
CA THR A 256 10.73 -3.19 -17.97
C THR A 256 9.47 -3.92 -17.46
N VAL A 257 9.65 -4.85 -16.53
CA VAL A 257 8.52 -5.56 -15.93
C VAL A 257 7.85 -4.63 -14.92
N CYS A 258 6.55 -4.42 -15.08
CA CYS A 258 5.77 -3.51 -14.25
C CYS A 258 4.45 -4.18 -13.86
N ALA A 259 4.14 -4.17 -12.57
CA ALA A 259 2.90 -4.71 -12.02
C ALA A 259 2.04 -3.55 -11.52
N ASN A 260 1.06 -3.10 -12.31
CA ASN A 260 0.34 -1.85 -12.03
C ASN A 260 -1.18 -1.97 -11.91
N LYS A 261 -1.76 -1.00 -11.21
CA LYS A 261 -3.20 -0.75 -11.19
C LYS A 261 -3.47 0.73 -11.40
N THR A 262 -4.24 1.02 -12.44
CA THR A 262 -4.68 2.40 -12.72
C THR A 262 -6.01 2.75 -12.05
N GLY A 263 -6.29 4.04 -11.93
CA GLY A 263 -7.60 4.58 -11.60
C GLY A 263 -7.90 5.87 -12.36
N GLU A 264 -9.10 5.98 -12.93
CA GLU A 264 -9.53 7.14 -13.72
C GLU A 264 -10.96 7.56 -13.37
N LEU A 265 -11.21 8.87 -13.29
CA LEU A 265 -12.53 9.51 -13.41
C LEU A 265 -12.40 10.75 -14.32
N SER A 266 -13.45 11.56 -14.44
CA SER A 266 -13.44 12.76 -15.29
C SER A 266 -12.38 13.80 -14.91
N ASN A 267 -11.99 13.85 -13.63
CA ASN A 267 -11.03 14.81 -13.06
C ASN A 267 -10.04 14.15 -12.07
N VAL A 268 -9.83 12.85 -12.21
CA VAL A 268 -8.95 12.04 -11.35
C VAL A 268 -8.11 11.13 -12.24
N GLU A 269 -6.79 11.16 -12.06
CA GLU A 269 -5.86 10.27 -12.74
C GLU A 269 -4.88 9.69 -11.73
N ASN A 270 -4.98 8.39 -11.47
CA ASN A 270 -4.18 7.66 -10.51
C ASN A 270 -3.48 6.46 -11.17
N ASP A 271 -2.33 6.07 -10.63
CA ASP A 271 -1.67 4.81 -10.94
C ASP A 271 -0.76 4.39 -9.78
N VAL A 272 -0.56 3.09 -9.62
CA VAL A 272 0.37 2.53 -8.64
C VAL A 272 1.00 1.28 -9.21
N ALA A 273 2.30 1.10 -8.99
CA ALA A 273 3.04 -0.02 -9.55
C ALA A 273 4.17 -0.52 -8.63
N ILE A 274 4.46 -1.81 -8.74
CA ILE A 274 5.80 -2.35 -8.47
C ILE A 274 6.54 -2.34 -9.80
N VAL A 275 7.72 -1.73 -9.83
CA VAL A 275 8.61 -1.73 -10.98
C VAL A 275 9.80 -2.62 -10.65
N PHE A 276 10.05 -3.58 -11.54
CA PHE A 276 11.21 -4.47 -11.44
C PHE A 276 12.30 -3.94 -12.36
N SER A 277 13.37 -3.42 -11.78
CA SER A 277 14.43 -2.74 -12.53
C SER A 277 15.82 -3.30 -12.20
N GLN A 278 16.84 -2.88 -12.95
CA GLN A 278 18.19 -3.45 -12.78
C GLN A 278 18.89 -2.94 -11.54
N GLY A 279 18.69 -1.66 -11.18
CA GLY A 279 19.33 -1.06 -10.01
C GLY A 279 18.62 -1.44 -8.71
N ALA A 280 17.31 -1.20 -8.62
CA ALA A 280 16.48 -1.64 -7.50
C ALA A 280 15.03 -1.88 -7.93
N ASP A 281 14.37 -2.85 -7.31
CA ASP A 281 12.92 -2.96 -7.39
C ASP A 281 12.29 -1.89 -6.48
N TYR A 282 11.23 -1.24 -6.94
CA TYR A 282 10.61 -0.15 -6.19
C TYR A 282 9.09 -0.11 -6.36
N VAL A 283 8.42 0.49 -5.38
CA VAL A 283 7.01 0.87 -5.48
C VAL A 283 6.91 2.35 -5.81
N ILE A 284 5.98 2.70 -6.70
CA ILE A 284 5.60 4.08 -6.99
C ILE A 284 4.07 4.18 -7.03
N CYS A 285 3.50 5.12 -6.27
CA CYS A 285 2.09 5.48 -6.32
C CYS A 285 1.94 6.97 -6.62
N ILE A 286 1.18 7.32 -7.65
CA ILE A 286 0.89 8.71 -8.01
C ILE A 286 -0.62 8.86 -8.10
N MET A 287 -1.15 9.82 -7.35
CA MET A 287 -2.58 10.14 -7.35
C MET A 287 -2.80 11.61 -7.68
N SER A 288 -3.83 11.89 -8.48
CA SER A 288 -4.26 13.25 -8.79
C SER A 288 -5.77 13.42 -8.66
N ASN A 289 -6.20 14.53 -8.06
CA ASN A 289 -7.59 14.95 -7.95
C ASN A 289 -7.77 16.33 -8.59
N ASN A 290 -9.01 16.68 -8.95
CA ASN A 290 -9.38 18.01 -9.41
C ASN A 290 -8.57 18.50 -10.63
N VAL A 291 -8.06 17.59 -11.46
CA VAL A 291 -7.37 17.94 -12.71
C VAL A 291 -8.38 18.37 -13.76
N THR A 292 -8.09 19.46 -14.47
CA THR A 292 -8.94 19.99 -15.55
C THR A 292 -8.60 19.37 -16.91
N ASN A 293 -7.37 18.85 -17.06
CA ASN A 293 -6.90 18.17 -18.27
C ASN A 293 -6.32 16.79 -17.94
N THR A 294 -7.14 15.75 -18.10
CA THR A 294 -6.74 14.37 -17.80
C THR A 294 -5.65 13.84 -18.74
N ALA A 295 -5.59 14.31 -19.99
CA ALA A 295 -4.49 13.93 -20.88
C ALA A 295 -3.15 14.46 -20.38
N LYS A 296 -3.13 15.73 -19.94
CA LYS A 296 -1.92 16.33 -19.36
C LYS A 296 -1.54 15.66 -18.03
N ALA A 297 -2.51 15.32 -17.20
CA ALA A 297 -2.25 14.58 -15.97
C ALA A 297 -1.60 13.20 -16.24
N ARG A 298 -2.04 12.46 -17.27
CA ARG A 298 -1.37 11.19 -17.64
C ARG A 298 0.07 11.38 -18.12
N GLU A 299 0.35 12.45 -18.88
CA GLU A 299 1.73 12.82 -19.24
C GLU A 299 2.57 13.14 -18.00
N ASN A 300 2.02 13.90 -17.06
CA ASN A 300 2.70 14.24 -15.82
C ASN A 300 3.04 12.98 -14.98
N ILE A 301 2.11 12.01 -14.88
CA ILE A 301 2.39 10.70 -14.24
C ILE A 301 3.53 9.97 -14.96
N THR A 302 3.54 10.02 -16.29
CA THR A 302 4.59 9.40 -17.13
C THR A 302 5.96 10.03 -16.84
N ASN A 303 6.02 11.36 -16.72
CA ASN A 303 7.27 12.08 -16.43
C ASN A 303 7.82 11.76 -15.03
N ILE A 304 6.97 11.80 -13.99
CA ILE A 304 7.38 11.41 -12.63
C ILE A 304 7.90 9.96 -12.63
N SER A 305 7.20 9.05 -13.31
CA SER A 305 7.63 7.65 -13.40
C SER A 305 8.99 7.50 -14.07
N LYS A 306 9.29 8.30 -15.10
CA LYS A 306 10.58 8.30 -15.77
C LYS A 306 11.69 8.77 -14.82
N ASN A 307 11.48 9.90 -14.12
CA ASN A 307 12.46 10.46 -13.19
C ASN A 307 12.77 9.48 -12.04
N VAL A 308 11.74 8.81 -11.50
CA VAL A 308 11.93 7.79 -10.45
C VAL A 308 12.70 6.58 -11.00
N TYR A 309 12.42 6.14 -12.24
CA TYR A 309 13.19 5.04 -12.85
C TYR A 309 14.66 5.42 -13.01
N GLU A 310 14.95 6.62 -13.51
CA GLU A 310 16.31 7.14 -13.68
C GLU A 310 17.04 7.15 -12.34
N PHE A 311 16.44 7.71 -11.28
CA PHE A 311 17.01 7.71 -9.92
C PHE A 311 17.46 6.31 -9.46
N PHE A 312 16.62 5.29 -9.63
CA PHE A 312 16.96 3.92 -9.21
C PHE A 312 17.98 3.22 -10.12
N ASN A 313 18.30 3.78 -11.29
CA ASN A 313 19.17 3.14 -12.29
C ASN A 313 20.36 4.02 -12.73
N GLU A 314 20.58 5.19 -12.12
CA GLU A 314 21.63 6.16 -12.46
C GLU A 314 23.08 5.63 -12.32
N SER A 315 23.28 4.47 -11.67
CA SER A 315 24.60 3.87 -11.44
C SER A 315 24.93 2.68 -12.36
N LEU A 316 24.18 2.50 -13.46
CA LEU A 316 24.36 1.41 -14.44
C LEU A 316 25.03 1.84 -15.75
#